data_AF-A0A9D7SE56-F1
#
_entry.id   AF-A0A9D7SE56-F1
#
_cell.length_a   1.000
_cell.length_b   1.000
_cell.length_c   1.000
_cell.angle_alpha   90.00
_cell.angle_beta   90.00
_cell.angle_gamma   90.00
#
_symmetry.space_group_name_H-M   'P 1'
#
loop_
_entity.id
_entity.type
_entity.pdbx_description
1 polymer ?
#
loop_
_entity_poly.entity_id
_entity_poly.type
_entity_poly.pdbx_seq_one_letter_code
_entity_poly.pdbx_strand_id
1 'polypeptide(L)'
;MEPCTLNLPSLLDKHYDIVIIAYQPWFLSPSLPVSSFLQLPEVKKFLINKKVITLIGCRNMWINAQEKMKQLLITSNAQLIGNIVLEDKSPNLISVLTIMRWMFKGQKEASRLLPVAGIREYEFNNLKRFQSIIHRAVTTSNYTHLQNDIIANNGVTIKPSLILLEKRGNKSFNFFARFIKQKGNMGDIQRKPRVILYKYLLIIILFILSPISSLIAKIVSIINKKSLNTEIKYFQHVSAK
;
A
#
# COMPACT_ATOMS: atom_id res chain seq x y z
N MET A 1 1.82 -11.15 9.92
CA MET A 1 0.41 -10.74 9.94
C MET A 1 -0.38 -12.01 10.08
N GLU A 2 -1.16 -12.17 11.13
CA GLU A 2 -1.95 -13.40 11.27
C GLU A 2 -3.11 -13.40 10.29
N PRO A 3 -3.36 -14.51 9.59
CA PRO A 3 -4.47 -14.62 8.67
C PRO A 3 -5.80 -14.65 9.43
N CYS A 4 -6.86 -14.11 8.82
CA CYS A 4 -8.24 -14.34 9.21
C CYS A 4 -8.86 -15.42 8.32
N THR A 5 -9.92 -16.06 8.82
CA THR A 5 -10.69 -17.05 8.05
C THR A 5 -11.39 -16.39 6.87
N LEU A 6 -11.34 -17.01 5.69
CA LEU A 6 -11.97 -16.54 4.46
C LEU A 6 -12.61 -17.73 3.73
N ASN A 7 -13.76 -17.49 3.09
CA ASN A 7 -14.36 -18.44 2.16
C ASN A 7 -13.82 -18.15 0.76
N LEU A 8 -13.25 -19.17 0.10
CA LEU A 8 -12.66 -19.02 -1.23
C LEU A 8 -13.72 -19.17 -2.34
N PRO A 9 -13.67 -18.33 -3.39
CA PRO A 9 -14.46 -18.58 -4.60
C PRO A 9 -13.82 -19.69 -5.44
N SER A 10 -14.65 -20.46 -6.16
CA SER A 10 -14.25 -21.59 -7.02
C SER A 10 -13.56 -21.19 -8.34
N LEU A 11 -12.72 -20.15 -8.32
CA LEU A 11 -12.12 -19.52 -9.52
C LEU A 11 -10.62 -19.83 -9.70
N LEU A 12 -10.00 -20.55 -8.76
CA LEU A 12 -8.57 -20.84 -8.75
C LEU A 12 -8.16 -22.01 -9.67
N ASP A 13 -9.12 -22.73 -10.25
CA ASP A 13 -8.86 -23.88 -11.14
C ASP A 13 -8.59 -23.50 -12.60
N LYS A 14 -8.75 -22.21 -12.94
CA LYS A 14 -8.56 -21.73 -14.33
C LYS A 14 -7.12 -21.32 -14.60
N HIS A 15 -6.72 -21.43 -15.86
CA HIS A 15 -5.45 -20.87 -16.33
C HIS A 15 -5.57 -19.35 -16.51
N TYR A 16 -4.56 -18.61 -16.00
CA TYR A 16 -4.42 -17.17 -16.19
C TYR A 16 -2.96 -16.86 -16.54
N ASP A 17 -2.77 -15.97 -17.52
CA ASP A 17 -1.45 -15.52 -18.00
C ASP A 17 -0.81 -14.49 -17.05
N ILE A 18 -1.64 -13.63 -16.45
CA ILE A 18 -1.26 -12.64 -15.43
C ILE A 18 -2.30 -12.64 -14.32
N VAL A 19 -1.82 -12.40 -13.09
CA VAL A 19 -2.65 -12.11 -11.92
C VAL A 19 -2.46 -10.65 -11.52
N ILE A 20 -3.56 -9.90 -11.35
CA ILE A 20 -3.52 -8.53 -10.82
C ILE A 20 -4.04 -8.54 -9.39
N ILE A 21 -3.21 -8.15 -8.43
CA ILE A 21 -3.58 -8.06 -7.02
C ILE A 21 -3.80 -6.58 -6.68
N ALA A 22 -5.07 -6.18 -6.63
CA ALA A 22 -5.45 -4.86 -6.17
C ALA A 22 -5.60 -4.86 -4.64
N TYR A 23 -4.94 -3.93 -3.94
CA TYR A 23 -5.03 -3.87 -2.48
C TYR A 23 -4.80 -2.46 -1.92
N GLN A 24 -5.25 -2.26 -0.69
CA GLN A 24 -5.03 -1.03 0.08
C GLN A 24 -4.08 -1.29 1.27
N PRO A 25 -3.15 -0.36 1.57
CA PRO A 25 -2.33 -0.44 2.78
C PRO A 25 -3.12 -0.12 4.05
N TRP A 26 -3.05 -1.00 5.06
CA TRP A 26 -3.48 -0.74 6.44
C TRP A 26 -2.29 -0.85 7.39
N PHE A 27 -2.03 0.19 8.19
CA PHE A 27 -0.89 0.23 9.12
C PHE A 27 0.45 -0.17 8.46
N LEU A 28 0.71 0.36 7.26
CA LEU A 28 1.92 0.10 6.47
C LEU A 28 2.13 -1.39 6.14
N SER A 29 1.04 -2.11 5.97
CA SER A 29 0.98 -3.52 5.55
C SER A 29 -0.16 -3.70 4.53
N PRO A 30 -0.16 -4.73 3.67
CA PRO A 30 -1.36 -5.06 2.92
C PRO A 30 -2.53 -5.27 3.88
N SER A 31 -3.74 -4.89 3.48
CA SER A 31 -4.93 -5.03 4.32
C SER A 31 -5.09 -6.46 4.84
N LEU A 32 -5.72 -6.61 6.00
CA LEU A 32 -5.86 -7.92 6.65
C LEU A 32 -6.52 -8.96 5.72
N PRO A 33 -7.62 -8.65 4.98
CA PRO A 33 -8.21 -9.62 4.06
C PRO A 33 -7.24 -10.08 2.96
N VAL A 34 -6.49 -9.15 2.35
CA VAL A 34 -5.54 -9.48 1.27
C VAL A 34 -4.37 -10.29 1.81
N SER A 35 -3.80 -9.89 2.95
CA SER A 35 -2.73 -10.64 3.61
C SER A 35 -3.17 -12.05 4.00
N SER A 36 -4.43 -12.21 4.42
CA SER A 36 -4.98 -13.51 4.80
C SER A 36 -5.21 -14.39 3.58
N PHE A 37 -5.79 -13.83 2.53
CA PHE A 37 -6.01 -14.49 1.25
C PHE A 37 -4.72 -15.06 0.68
N LEU A 38 -3.65 -14.27 0.61
CA LEU A 38 -2.35 -14.70 0.08
C LEU A 38 -1.64 -15.74 0.94
N GLN A 39 -2.07 -15.92 2.19
CA GLN A 39 -1.50 -16.93 3.08
C GLN A 39 -2.24 -18.27 3.01
N LEU A 40 -3.40 -18.34 2.37
CA LEU A 40 -4.16 -19.58 2.22
C LEU A 40 -3.39 -20.59 1.35
N PRO A 41 -3.35 -21.90 1.73
CA PRO A 41 -2.61 -22.91 0.97
C PRO A 41 -3.00 -23.00 -0.51
N GLU A 42 -4.30 -22.92 -0.80
CA GLU A 42 -4.84 -22.98 -2.17
C GLU A 42 -4.38 -21.79 -3.01
N VAL A 43 -4.37 -20.58 -2.44
CA VAL A 43 -3.91 -19.37 -3.10
C VAL A 43 -2.40 -19.41 -3.33
N LYS A 44 -1.62 -19.88 -2.35
CA LYS A 44 -0.18 -20.08 -2.52
C LYS A 44 0.10 -21.04 -3.67
N LYS A 45 -0.62 -22.17 -3.75
CA LYS A 45 -0.50 -23.16 -4.82
C LYS A 45 -0.85 -22.55 -6.18
N PHE A 46 -1.93 -21.77 -6.25
CA PHE A 46 -2.35 -21.08 -7.46
C PHE A 46 -1.31 -20.09 -7.98
N LEU A 47 -0.62 -19.38 -7.07
CA LEU A 47 0.35 -18.33 -7.40
C LEU A 47 1.74 -18.83 -7.83
N ILE A 48 2.02 -20.14 -7.73
CA ILE A 48 3.31 -20.72 -8.11
C ILE A 48 3.63 -20.37 -9.57
N ASN A 49 4.79 -19.75 -9.79
CA ASN A 49 5.31 -19.29 -11.08
C ASN A 49 4.38 -18.30 -11.82
N LYS A 50 3.35 -17.75 -11.15
CA LYS A 50 2.45 -16.78 -11.77
C LYS A 50 3.11 -15.42 -11.84
N LYS A 51 2.86 -14.74 -12.97
CA LYS A 51 3.24 -13.36 -13.18
C LYS A 51 2.22 -12.46 -12.52
N VAL A 52 2.66 -11.64 -11.58
CA VAL A 52 1.82 -10.82 -10.72
C VAL A 52 2.08 -9.34 -10.98
N ILE A 53 1.01 -8.56 -11.11
CA ILE A 53 1.04 -7.10 -11.06
C ILE A 53 0.30 -6.65 -9.79
N THR A 54 0.91 -5.77 -9.00
CA THR A 54 0.23 -5.14 -7.87
C THR A 54 -0.40 -3.82 -8.29
N LEU A 55 -1.63 -3.57 -7.82
CA LEU A 55 -2.33 -2.29 -7.98
C LEU A 55 -2.71 -1.74 -6.61
N ILE A 56 -2.10 -0.62 -6.22
CA ILE A 56 -2.26 -0.04 -4.90
C ILE A 56 -3.16 1.18 -4.98
N GLY A 57 -4.22 1.21 -4.17
CA GLY A 57 -4.99 2.42 -3.89
C GLY A 57 -4.73 2.89 -2.46
N CYS A 58 -4.20 4.09 -2.27
CA CYS A 58 -3.87 4.60 -0.93
C CYS A 58 -4.00 6.11 -0.80
N ARG A 59 -3.84 6.63 0.43
CA ARG A 59 -3.71 8.07 0.65
C ARG A 59 -2.32 8.56 0.23
N ASN A 60 -1.26 8.00 0.79
CA ASN A 60 0.11 8.40 0.49
C ASN A 60 1.18 7.38 0.93
N MET A 61 0.93 6.62 2.01
CA MET A 61 1.90 5.65 2.55
C MET A 61 1.58 4.22 2.11
N TRP A 62 2.44 3.66 1.27
CA TRP A 62 2.28 2.34 0.67
C TRP A 62 3.58 1.53 0.60
N ILE A 63 4.74 2.15 0.83
CA ILE A 63 6.06 1.58 0.53
C ILE A 63 6.29 0.29 1.31
N ASN A 64 6.13 0.33 2.64
CA ASN A 64 6.30 -0.85 3.49
C ASN A 64 5.22 -1.91 3.25
N ALA A 65 4.02 -1.51 2.81
CA ALA A 65 2.98 -2.47 2.46
C ALA A 65 3.38 -3.25 1.20
N GLN A 66 3.96 -2.59 0.20
CA GLN A 66 4.51 -3.25 -0.98
C GLN A 66 5.70 -4.14 -0.65
N GLU A 67 6.59 -3.74 0.26
CA GLU A 67 7.69 -4.61 0.69
C GLU A 67 7.17 -5.90 1.34
N LYS A 68 6.14 -5.81 2.19
CA LYS A 68 5.49 -7.00 2.76
C LYS A 68 4.74 -7.82 1.71
N MET A 69 4.14 -7.18 0.70
CA MET A 69 3.53 -7.86 -0.43
C MET A 69 4.57 -8.66 -1.23
N LYS A 70 5.72 -8.08 -1.54
CA LYS A 70 6.84 -8.78 -2.21
C LYS A 70 7.23 -10.06 -1.45
N GLN A 71 7.35 -9.99 -0.13
CA GLN A 71 7.69 -11.16 0.69
C GLN A 71 6.59 -12.24 0.66
N LEU A 72 5.30 -11.85 0.67
CA LEU A 72 4.18 -12.79 0.53
C LEU A 72 4.20 -13.50 -0.84
N LEU A 73 4.52 -12.77 -1.91
CA LEU A 73 4.61 -13.31 -3.26
C LEU A 73 5.82 -14.25 -3.42
N ILE A 74 6.98 -13.88 -2.87
CA ILE A 74 8.19 -14.72 -2.85
C ILE A 74 7.93 -16.04 -2.11
N THR A 75 7.26 -15.97 -0.96
CA THR A 75 6.88 -17.17 -0.18
C THR A 75 5.95 -18.09 -0.96
N SER A 76 5.24 -17.56 -1.96
CA SER A 76 4.34 -18.32 -2.84
C SER A 76 4.99 -18.70 -4.18
N ASN A 77 6.29 -18.44 -4.35
CA ASN A 77 7.02 -18.59 -5.61
C ASN A 77 6.36 -17.86 -6.80
N ALA A 78 5.75 -16.70 -6.53
CA ALA A 78 5.14 -15.83 -7.54
C ALA A 78 6.15 -14.79 -8.04
N GLN A 79 6.02 -14.39 -9.30
CA GLN A 79 6.90 -13.43 -9.96
C GLN A 79 6.22 -12.06 -10.02
N LEU A 80 6.62 -11.13 -9.16
CA LEU A 80 6.14 -9.75 -9.26
C LEU A 80 6.82 -9.06 -10.47
N ILE A 81 6.03 -8.78 -11.51
CA ILE A 81 6.49 -8.20 -12.78
C ILE A 81 6.11 -6.73 -12.95
N GLY A 82 5.17 -6.23 -12.14
CA GLY A 82 4.73 -4.83 -12.20
C GLY A 82 4.10 -4.34 -10.90
N ASN A 83 4.22 -3.04 -10.64
CA ASN A 83 3.55 -2.35 -9.54
C ASN A 83 3.01 -1.00 -10.02
N ILE A 84 1.71 -0.76 -9.80
CA ILE A 84 1.03 0.49 -10.10
C ILE A 84 0.47 1.05 -8.80
N VAL A 85 0.66 2.35 -8.56
CA VAL A 85 0.21 3.02 -7.34
C VAL A 85 -0.62 4.24 -7.69
N LEU A 86 -1.84 4.25 -7.16
CA LEU A 86 -2.73 5.39 -7.12
C LEU A 86 -2.77 5.94 -5.70
N GLU A 87 -2.37 7.20 -5.56
CA GLU A 87 -2.37 7.93 -4.29
C GLU A 87 -3.30 9.15 -4.34
N ASP A 88 -3.81 9.54 -3.17
CA ASP A 88 -4.44 10.84 -3.00
C ASP A 88 -3.36 11.94 -3.02
N LYS A 89 -3.44 12.82 -4.01
CA LYS A 89 -2.49 13.92 -4.20
C LYS A 89 -2.77 15.14 -3.33
N SER A 90 -3.82 15.11 -2.51
CA SER A 90 -4.16 16.19 -1.59
C SER A 90 -3.10 16.30 -0.46
N PRO A 91 -2.88 17.51 0.10
CA PRO A 91 -2.03 17.65 1.29
C PRO A 91 -2.50 16.74 2.42
N ASN A 92 -1.56 16.23 3.24
CA ASN A 92 -1.86 15.15 4.19
C ASN A 92 -3.05 15.46 5.12
N LEU A 93 -3.09 16.64 5.74
CA LEU A 93 -4.20 17.01 6.63
C LEU A 93 -5.52 17.22 5.87
N ILE A 94 -5.49 17.80 4.67
CA ILE A 94 -6.67 17.94 3.81
C ILE A 94 -7.23 16.57 3.43
N SER A 95 -6.34 15.64 3.08
CA SER A 95 -6.70 14.24 2.81
C SER A 95 -7.31 13.56 4.05
N VAL A 96 -6.81 13.83 5.27
CA VAL A 96 -7.47 13.34 6.50
C VAL A 96 -8.89 13.87 6.63
N LEU A 97 -9.06 15.18 6.52
CA LEU A 97 -10.35 15.84 6.72
C LEU A 97 -11.40 15.38 5.70
N THR A 98 -10.99 15.23 4.43
CA THR A 98 -11.87 14.74 3.36
C THR A 98 -12.27 13.27 3.56
N ILE A 99 -11.34 12.40 3.98
CA ILE A 99 -11.65 10.99 4.29
C ILE A 99 -12.57 10.89 5.51
N MET A 100 -12.35 11.67 6.56
CA MET A 100 -13.25 11.72 7.73
C MET A 100 -14.64 12.20 7.33
N ARG A 101 -14.75 13.25 6.51
CA ARG A 101 -16.03 13.71 5.94
C ARG A 101 -16.72 12.58 5.19
N TRP A 102 -15.99 11.89 4.30
CA TRP A 102 -16.57 10.80 3.51
C TRP A 102 -17.02 9.63 4.38
N MET A 103 -16.21 9.19 5.34
CA MET A 103 -16.55 8.06 6.21
C MET A 103 -17.74 8.34 7.13
N PHE A 104 -17.82 9.53 7.73
CA PHE A 104 -18.86 9.84 8.72
C PHE A 104 -20.14 10.43 8.11
N LYS A 105 -20.04 11.12 6.97
CA LYS A 105 -21.18 11.79 6.33
C LYS A 105 -21.58 11.18 4.99
N GLY A 106 -20.82 10.22 4.46
CA GLY A 106 -21.02 9.67 3.12
C GLY A 106 -20.63 10.62 1.97
N GLN A 107 -20.09 11.81 2.27
CA GLN A 107 -19.85 12.89 1.30
C GLN A 107 -18.44 12.80 0.69
N LYS A 108 -18.35 12.21 -0.51
CA LYS A 108 -17.08 12.05 -1.23
C LYS A 108 -16.75 13.27 -2.07
N GLU A 109 -17.76 13.86 -2.69
CA GLU A 109 -17.73 15.02 -3.56
C GLU A 109 -17.05 16.24 -2.93
N ALA A 110 -16.57 17.15 -3.78
CA ALA A 110 -15.99 18.40 -3.29
C ALA A 110 -17.04 19.23 -2.56
N SER A 111 -16.62 19.91 -1.49
CA SER A 111 -17.41 20.94 -0.82
C SER A 111 -16.73 22.29 -0.98
N ARG A 112 -17.37 23.36 -0.50
CA ARG A 112 -16.83 24.74 -0.58
C ARG A 112 -15.41 24.88 -0.03
N LEU A 113 -15.04 24.09 0.99
CA LEU A 113 -13.75 24.22 1.71
C LEU A 113 -12.79 23.06 1.47
N LEU A 114 -13.29 21.91 1.01
CA LEU A 114 -12.51 20.67 0.95
C LEU A 114 -12.69 19.99 -0.41
N PRO A 115 -11.61 19.52 -1.04
CA PRO A 115 -11.68 18.86 -2.33
C PRO A 115 -12.40 17.50 -2.24
N VAL A 116 -12.48 16.80 -3.37
CA VAL A 116 -12.94 15.41 -3.42
C VAL A 116 -12.07 14.53 -2.50
N ALA A 117 -12.69 13.59 -1.79
CA ALA A 117 -12.00 12.67 -0.89
C ALA A 117 -11.29 11.53 -1.64
N GLY A 118 -10.03 11.28 -1.28
CA GLY A 118 -9.23 10.16 -1.78
C GLY A 118 -8.69 10.39 -3.20
N ILE A 119 -8.49 9.28 -3.93
CA ILE A 119 -7.96 9.31 -5.29
C ILE A 119 -8.97 10.02 -6.20
N ARG A 120 -8.48 10.98 -6.99
CA ARG A 120 -9.30 11.80 -7.89
C ARG A 120 -9.74 11.00 -9.11
N GLU A 121 -10.91 11.34 -9.67
CA GLU A 121 -11.50 10.64 -10.82
C GLU A 121 -10.57 10.58 -12.04
N TYR A 122 -9.87 11.67 -12.33
CA TYR A 122 -8.94 11.72 -13.45
C TYR A 122 -7.77 10.72 -13.31
N GLU A 123 -7.36 10.34 -12.09
CA GLU A 123 -6.32 9.31 -11.89
C GLU A 123 -6.82 7.94 -12.34
N PHE A 124 -8.10 7.62 -12.08
CA PHE A 124 -8.74 6.41 -12.58
C PHE A 124 -8.87 6.42 -14.10
N ASN A 125 -9.30 7.55 -14.69
CA ASN A 125 -9.39 7.67 -16.15
C ASN A 125 -8.03 7.50 -16.81
N ASN A 126 -6.97 7.98 -16.16
CA ASN A 126 -5.61 7.83 -16.65
C ASN A 126 -5.04 6.41 -16.46
N LEU A 127 -5.72 5.48 -15.76
CA LEU A 127 -5.27 4.07 -15.70
C LEU A 127 -5.23 3.41 -17.08
N LYS A 128 -6.05 3.89 -18.03
CA LYS A 128 -6.07 3.40 -19.41
C LYS A 128 -4.69 3.41 -20.07
N ARG A 129 -3.77 4.31 -19.65
CA ARG A 129 -2.39 4.34 -20.16
C ARG A 129 -1.59 3.06 -19.87
N PHE A 130 -1.93 2.35 -18.79
CA PHE A 130 -1.28 1.08 -18.45
C PHE A 130 -1.88 -0.10 -19.21
N GLN A 131 -3.09 0.04 -19.77
CA GLN A 131 -3.73 -1.04 -20.55
C GLN A 131 -2.86 -1.41 -21.74
N SER A 132 -2.41 -0.45 -22.54
CA SER A 132 -1.58 -0.71 -23.72
C SER A 132 -0.22 -1.30 -23.34
N ILE A 133 0.38 -0.84 -22.24
CA ILE A 133 1.66 -1.34 -21.71
C ILE A 133 1.54 -2.80 -21.28
N ILE A 134 0.52 -3.13 -20.48
CA ILE A 134 0.29 -4.50 -19.99
C ILE A 134 -0.11 -5.41 -21.15
N HIS A 135 -1.01 -4.96 -22.03
CA HIS A 135 -1.45 -5.73 -23.19
C HIS A 135 -0.26 -6.11 -24.08
N ARG A 136 0.63 -5.16 -24.40
CA ARG A 136 1.86 -5.44 -25.15
C ARG A 136 2.72 -6.49 -24.47
N ALA A 137 2.95 -6.37 -23.15
CA ALA A 137 3.76 -7.32 -22.40
C ALA A 137 3.15 -8.73 -22.38
N VAL A 138 1.82 -8.84 -22.26
CA VAL A 138 1.08 -10.11 -22.35
C VAL A 138 1.21 -10.73 -23.73
N THR A 139 0.84 -9.99 -24.79
CA THR A 139 0.80 -10.51 -26.17
C THR A 139 2.18 -10.94 -26.67
N THR A 140 3.23 -10.24 -26.27
CA THR A 140 4.61 -10.58 -26.65
C THR A 140 5.28 -11.56 -25.69
N SER A 141 4.62 -11.90 -24.58
CA SER A 141 5.21 -12.66 -23.47
C SER A 141 6.53 -12.08 -22.94
N ASN A 142 6.79 -10.79 -23.16
CA ASN A 142 8.01 -10.11 -22.75
C ASN A 142 7.70 -9.08 -21.65
N TYR A 143 8.17 -9.38 -20.45
CA TYR A 143 7.92 -8.60 -19.23
C TYR A 143 9.13 -7.80 -18.75
N THR A 144 10.28 -7.93 -19.44
CA THR A 144 11.58 -7.39 -19.00
C THR A 144 11.55 -5.88 -18.76
N HIS A 145 10.81 -5.14 -19.59
CA HIS A 145 10.69 -3.68 -19.50
C HIS A 145 9.38 -3.20 -18.86
N LEU A 146 8.47 -4.11 -18.47
CA LEU A 146 7.12 -3.76 -18.03
C LEU A 146 7.13 -2.74 -16.88
N GLN A 147 7.92 -3.00 -15.83
CA GLN A 147 7.97 -2.07 -14.70
C GLN A 147 8.60 -0.71 -15.08
N ASN A 148 9.59 -0.70 -15.97
CA ASN A 148 10.22 0.54 -16.42
C ASN A 148 9.23 1.38 -17.23
N ASP A 149 8.43 0.75 -18.09
CA ASP A 149 7.37 1.40 -18.86
C ASP A 149 6.29 1.97 -17.92
N ILE A 150 5.91 1.22 -16.87
CA ILE A 150 4.98 1.69 -15.84
C ILE A 150 5.54 2.93 -15.12
N ILE A 151 6.81 2.91 -14.72
CA ILE A 151 7.46 4.06 -14.06
C ILE A 151 7.53 5.27 -14.99
N ALA A 152 7.93 5.07 -16.25
CA ALA A 152 8.00 6.13 -17.27
C ALA A 152 6.64 6.79 -17.54
N ASN A 153 5.55 6.06 -17.31
CA ASN A 153 4.17 6.55 -17.40
C ASN A 153 3.60 6.94 -16.03
N ASN A 154 4.44 7.33 -15.07
CA ASN A 154 4.04 7.81 -13.74
C ASN A 154 3.18 6.82 -12.94
N GLY A 155 3.39 5.52 -13.13
CA GLY A 155 2.70 4.47 -12.38
C GLY A 155 3.24 4.27 -10.97
N VAL A 156 4.45 4.73 -10.67
CA VAL A 156 5.03 4.70 -9.32
C VAL A 156 5.78 5.99 -9.02
N THR A 157 5.21 6.79 -8.12
CA THR A 157 5.84 8.01 -7.61
C THR A 157 6.24 7.82 -6.15
N ILE A 158 7.51 8.05 -5.82
CA ILE A 158 8.01 7.96 -4.44
C ILE A 158 8.29 9.35 -3.91
N LYS A 159 7.63 9.70 -2.80
CA LYS A 159 7.96 10.91 -2.03
C LYS A 159 9.06 10.57 -1.02
N PRO A 160 10.25 11.20 -1.09
CA PRO A 160 11.37 10.77 -0.26
C PRO A 160 11.14 10.92 1.25
N SER A 161 10.36 11.92 1.65
CA SER A 161 9.94 12.12 3.05
C SER A 161 9.12 10.95 3.59
N LEU A 162 8.33 10.29 2.74
CA LEU A 162 7.51 9.15 3.13
C LEU A 162 8.34 7.90 3.38
N ILE A 163 9.49 7.72 2.71
CA ILE A 163 10.39 6.59 2.98
C ILE A 163 10.83 6.60 4.46
N LEU A 164 11.28 7.75 4.97
CA LEU A 164 11.71 7.86 6.36
C LEU A 164 10.56 7.75 7.36
N LEU A 165 9.44 8.41 7.05
CA LEU A 165 8.24 8.38 7.89
C LEU A 165 7.70 6.95 8.02
N GLU A 166 7.60 6.24 6.91
CA GLU A 166 7.14 4.86 6.90
C GLU A 166 8.09 3.92 7.64
N LYS A 167 9.42 4.07 7.48
CA LYS A 167 10.41 3.27 8.25
C LYS A 167 10.22 3.42 9.76
N ARG A 168 10.01 4.65 10.25
CA ARG A 168 9.75 4.91 11.68
C ARG A 168 8.37 4.42 12.11
N GLY A 169 7.35 4.72 11.29
CA GLY A 169 5.98 4.30 11.52
C GLY A 169 5.86 2.78 11.64
N ASN A 170 6.47 2.02 10.74
CA ASN A 170 6.41 0.56 10.73
C ASN A 170 6.97 -0.06 12.02
N LYS A 171 8.07 0.49 12.56
CA LYS A 171 8.60 0.05 13.87
C LYS A 171 7.60 0.30 15.00
N SER A 172 7.01 1.50 15.04
CA SER A 172 5.99 1.86 16.03
C SER A 172 4.73 0.99 15.92
N PHE A 173 4.22 0.78 14.70
CA PHE A 173 3.09 -0.10 14.41
C PHE A 173 3.34 -1.51 14.91
N ASN A 174 4.52 -2.08 14.64
CA ASN A 174 4.88 -3.42 15.10
C ASN A 174 4.99 -3.51 16.63
N PHE A 175 5.55 -2.50 17.28
CA PHE A 175 5.62 -2.43 18.74
C PHE A 175 4.21 -2.45 19.35
N PHE A 176 3.33 -1.54 18.92
CA PHE A 176 1.97 -1.48 19.45
C PHE A 176 1.14 -2.71 19.11
N ALA A 177 1.32 -3.31 17.93
CA ALA A 177 0.66 -4.56 17.58
C ALA A 177 1.03 -5.69 18.56
N ARG A 178 2.32 -5.85 18.87
CA ARG A 178 2.80 -6.84 19.86
C ARG A 178 2.31 -6.52 21.26
N PHE A 179 2.45 -5.26 21.69
CA PHE A 179 1.98 -4.79 23.00
C PHE A 179 0.48 -5.06 23.18
N ILE A 180 -0.35 -4.74 22.19
CA ILE A 180 -1.79 -4.99 22.26
C ILE A 180 -2.07 -6.50 22.32
N LYS A 181 -1.42 -7.29 21.45
CA LYS A 181 -1.66 -8.73 21.32
C LYS A 181 -1.25 -9.54 22.56
N GLN A 182 -0.19 -9.14 23.25
CA GLN A 182 0.25 -9.80 24.51
C GLN A 182 -0.83 -9.82 25.59
N LYS A 183 -1.88 -9.00 25.48
CA LYS A 183 -2.95 -8.92 26.49
C LYS A 183 -4.19 -9.74 26.15
N GLY A 184 -4.31 -10.23 24.91
CA GLY A 184 -5.45 -11.01 24.46
C GLY A 184 -5.67 -10.95 22.94
N ASN A 185 -6.54 -11.82 22.47
CA ASN A 185 -6.98 -11.94 21.09
C ASN A 185 -8.03 -10.88 20.72
N MET A 186 -8.52 -10.92 19.48
CA MET A 186 -9.62 -10.07 19.03
C MET A 186 -10.89 -10.38 19.84
N GLY A 187 -11.53 -9.36 20.43
CA GLY A 187 -12.73 -9.52 21.26
C GLY A 187 -12.46 -9.54 22.76
N ASP A 188 -11.23 -9.85 23.19
CA ASP A 188 -10.93 -9.98 24.62
C ASP A 188 -11.03 -8.64 25.37
N ILE A 189 -11.78 -8.64 26.48
CA ILE A 189 -11.99 -7.45 27.32
C ILE A 189 -10.66 -6.91 27.85
N GLN A 190 -9.73 -7.80 28.20
CA GLN A 190 -8.41 -7.44 28.71
C GLN A 190 -7.57 -6.62 27.72
N ARG A 191 -7.79 -6.82 26.41
CA ARG A 191 -7.11 -6.10 25.33
C ARG A 191 -7.63 -4.67 25.15
N LYS A 192 -8.88 -4.41 25.54
CA LYS A 192 -9.61 -3.16 25.29
C LYS A 192 -8.86 -1.89 25.77
N PRO A 193 -8.26 -1.83 26.97
CA PRO A 193 -7.53 -0.63 27.42
C PRO A 193 -6.34 -0.29 26.52
N ARG A 194 -5.56 -1.29 26.08
CA ARG A 194 -4.40 -1.08 25.19
C ARG A 194 -4.82 -0.59 23.82
N VAL A 195 -5.95 -1.08 23.30
CA VAL A 195 -6.54 -0.62 22.03
C VAL A 195 -7.04 0.82 22.15
N ILE A 196 -7.72 1.18 23.24
CA ILE A 196 -8.21 2.54 23.48
C ILE A 196 -7.06 3.54 23.57
N LEU A 197 -6.02 3.21 24.34
CA LEU A 197 -4.81 4.02 24.43
C LEU A 197 -4.23 4.26 23.03
N TYR A 198 -4.05 3.18 22.27
CA TYR A 198 -3.48 3.27 20.93
C TYR A 198 -4.35 4.08 19.95
N LYS A 199 -5.68 3.96 20.02
CA LYS A 199 -6.62 4.78 19.24
C LYS A 199 -6.38 6.27 19.47
N TYR A 200 -6.29 6.70 20.72
CA TYR A 200 -6.09 8.12 21.05
C TYR A 200 -4.71 8.60 20.65
N LEU A 201 -3.66 7.81 20.87
CA LEU A 201 -2.31 8.13 20.41
C LEU A 201 -2.27 8.33 18.89
N LEU A 202 -2.93 7.47 18.11
CA LEU A 202 -3.00 7.60 16.66
C LEU A 202 -3.68 8.90 16.21
N ILE A 203 -4.78 9.28 16.84
CA ILE A 203 -5.48 10.53 16.52
C ILE A 203 -4.56 11.72 16.79
N ILE A 204 -3.88 11.75 17.94
CA ILE A 204 -2.93 12.81 18.30
C ILE A 204 -1.78 12.87 17.28
N ILE A 205 -1.16 11.73 17.01
CA ILE A 205 -0.05 11.57 16.06
C ILE A 205 -0.46 12.05 14.66
N LEU A 206 -1.70 11.81 14.23
CA LEU A 206 -2.19 12.21 12.91
C LEU A 206 -2.11 13.73 12.69
N PHE A 207 -2.51 14.52 13.69
CA PHE A 207 -2.46 15.98 13.63
C PHE A 207 -1.03 16.51 13.81
N ILE A 208 -0.25 15.91 14.70
CA ILE A 208 1.15 16.32 14.97
C ILE A 208 2.09 15.95 13.81
N LEU A 209 1.87 14.84 13.11
CA LEU A 209 2.72 14.42 11.99
C LEU A 209 2.65 15.33 10.77
N SER A 210 1.54 16.04 10.58
CA SER A 210 1.36 16.91 9.42
C SER A 210 2.45 18.00 9.33
N PRO A 211 2.69 18.85 10.35
CA PRO A 211 3.78 19.82 10.32
C PRO A 211 5.16 19.14 10.28
N ILE A 212 5.35 18.03 10.99
CA ILE A 212 6.63 17.30 11.06
C ILE A 212 7.03 16.73 9.69
N SER A 213 6.08 16.25 8.89
CA SER A 213 6.37 15.67 7.58
C SER A 213 7.03 16.65 6.61
N SER A 214 6.64 17.93 6.68
CA SER A 214 7.23 19.01 5.88
C SER A 214 8.66 19.33 6.34
N LEU A 215 8.90 19.33 7.65
CA LEU A 215 10.23 19.53 8.23
C LEU A 215 11.17 18.37 7.88
N ILE A 216 10.68 17.13 7.96
CA ILE A 216 11.43 15.94 7.54
C ILE A 216 11.78 16.04 6.05
N ALA A 217 10.87 16.47 5.18
CA ALA A 217 11.18 16.65 3.76
C ALA A 217 12.34 17.64 3.54
N LYS A 218 12.36 18.76 4.27
CA LYS A 218 13.43 19.76 4.21
C LYS A 218 14.76 19.20 4.70
N ILE A 219 14.76 18.50 5.83
CA ILE A 219 15.97 17.86 6.39
C ILE A 219 16.50 16.77 5.46
N VAL A 220 15.63 15.94 4.90
CA VAL A 220 15.98 14.87 3.94
C VAL A 220 16.66 15.41 2.69
N SER A 221 16.22 16.58 2.20
CA SER A 221 16.81 17.21 1.02
C SER A 221 18.27 17.64 1.23
N ILE A 222 18.70 17.80 2.50
CA ILE A 222 20.02 18.28 2.90
C ILE A 222 20.97 17.12 3.20
N ILE A 223 20.51 16.05 3.86
CA ILE A 223 21.41 15.15 4.58
C ILE A 223 22.08 14.06 3.70
N ASN A 224 21.45 13.50 2.66
CA ASN A 224 22.15 12.53 1.78
C ASN A 224 21.40 12.16 0.48
N LYS A 225 21.41 13.05 -0.53
CA LYS A 225 20.68 12.84 -1.80
C LYS A 225 21.04 11.53 -2.52
N LYS A 226 22.29 11.10 -2.47
CA LYS A 226 22.76 9.89 -3.17
C LYS A 226 22.12 8.61 -2.62
N SER A 227 22.20 8.38 -1.30
CA SER A 227 21.59 7.22 -0.65
C SER A 227 20.08 7.18 -0.84
N LEU A 228 19.43 8.35 -0.74
CA LEU A 228 17.99 8.49 -0.92
C LEU A 228 17.54 8.17 -2.35
N ASN A 229 18.29 8.61 -3.37
CA ASN A 229 17.99 8.29 -4.76
C ASN A 229 18.09 6.78 -5.03
N THR A 230 19.03 6.09 -4.41
CA THR A 230 19.12 4.63 -4.47
C THR A 230 17.89 3.97 -3.84
N GLU A 231 17.42 4.46 -2.69
CA GLU A 231 16.20 3.95 -2.05
C GLU A 231 14.96 4.23 -2.91
N ILE A 232 14.84 5.42 -3.50
CA ILE A 232 13.75 5.77 -4.41
C ILE A 232 13.70 4.79 -5.58
N LYS A 233 14.83 4.59 -6.27
CA LYS A 233 14.91 3.64 -7.40
C LYS A 233 14.51 2.24 -6.96
N TYR A 234 15.02 1.78 -5.83
CA TYR A 234 14.65 0.48 -5.27
C TYR A 234 13.14 0.35 -5.03
N PHE A 235 12.51 1.32 -4.35
CA PHE A 235 11.09 1.26 -4.04
C PHE A 235 10.17 1.50 -5.25
N GLN A 236 10.69 2.10 -6.33
CA GLN A 236 9.98 2.17 -7.61
C GLN A 236 9.95 0.82 -8.33
N HIS A 237 10.90 -0.07 -8.07
CA HIS A 237 11.01 -1.36 -8.73
C HIS A 237 10.38 -2.52 -7.93
N VAL A 238 10.20 -3.64 -8.64
CA VAL A 238 9.52 -4.84 -8.15
C VAL A 238 10.46 -5.82 -7.44
N SER A 239 11.77 -5.66 -7.59
CA SER A 239 12.77 -6.48 -6.90
C SER A 239 12.59 -6.40 -5.38
N ALA A 240 12.74 -7.54 -4.71
CA ALA A 240 12.80 -7.61 -3.26
C ALA A 240 14.25 -7.68 -2.78
N LYS A 241 14.49 -7.19 -1.57
CA LYS A 241 15.68 -7.47 -0.76
C LYS A 241 15.54 -8.79 -0.02
#